data_AF-A0A5A7RPV3-F1
#
_entry.id   AF-A0A5A7RPV3-F1
#
_cell.length_a   1.000
_cell.length_b   1.000
_cell.length_c   1.000
_cell.angle_alpha   90.00
_cell.angle_beta   90.00
_cell.angle_gamma   90.00
#
_symmetry.space_group_name_H-M   'P 1'
#
loop_
_entity.id
_entity.type
_entity.pdbx_description
1 polymer ?
#
loop_
_entity_poly.entity_id
_entity_poly.type
_entity_poly.pdbx_seq_one_letter_code
_entity_poly.pdbx_strand_id
1 'polypeptide(L)' 'AVKLICHNARLLLGMSPPNEFYNEVERICRTFPGVKGVHDMVATYIGENKIHLDMHVTVEKKWGLMRQMRYLRRWRKR' A
#
# COMPACT_ATOMS: atom_id res chain seq x y z
N ALA A 1 -9.71 29.31 -0.67
CA ALA A 1 -10.40 28.69 0.50
C ALA A 1 -10.88 27.26 0.20
N VAL A 2 -11.77 27.05 -0.78
CA VAL A 2 -12.41 25.74 -1.06
C VAL A 2 -11.42 24.58 -1.23
N LYS A 3 -10.34 24.77 -2.00
CA LYS A 3 -9.32 23.73 -2.24
C LYS A 3 -8.64 23.21 -0.97
N LEU A 4 -8.35 24.11 -0.02
CA LEU A 4 -7.76 23.77 1.28
C LEU A 4 -8.76 23.03 2.18
N ILE A 5 -10.01 23.46 2.18
CA ILE A 5 -11.08 22.78 2.93
C ILE A 5 -11.28 21.36 2.39
N CYS A 6 -11.39 21.20 1.08
CA CYS A 6 -11.51 19.88 0.46
C CYS A 6 -10.30 18.99 0.74
N HIS A 7 -9.07 19.54 0.69
CA HIS A 7 -7.85 18.80 1.01
C HIS A 7 -7.87 18.29 2.45
N ASN A 8 -8.15 19.17 3.41
CA ASN A 8 -8.21 18.80 4.83
C ASN A 8 -9.35 17.83 5.12
N ALA A 9 -10.51 17.97 4.46
CA ALA A 9 -11.62 17.03 4.59
C ALA A 9 -11.23 15.61 4.15
N ARG A 10 -10.39 15.44 3.12
CA ARG A 10 -9.90 14.11 2.71
C ARG A 10 -9.12 13.41 3.83
N LEU A 11 -8.33 14.19 4.56
CA LEU A 11 -7.52 13.71 5.67
C LEU A 11 -8.39 13.36 6.88
N LEU A 12 -9.31 14.26 7.24
CA LEU A 12 -10.15 14.09 8.43
C LEU A 12 -11.22 13.01 8.28
N LEU A 13 -11.73 12.80 7.06
CA LEU A 13 -12.76 11.79 6.77
C LEU A 13 -12.18 10.41 6.45
N GLY A 14 -10.85 10.25 6.43
CA GLY A 14 -10.21 8.99 6.10
C GLY A 14 -10.54 8.51 4.68
N MET A 15 -10.61 9.43 3.72
CA MET A 15 -10.95 9.06 2.34
C MET A 15 -9.88 8.15 1.74
N SER A 16 -10.34 7.17 0.95
CA SER A 16 -9.45 6.29 0.22
C SER A 16 -8.84 6.99 -1.00
N PRO A 17 -7.62 6.60 -1.41
CA PRO A 17 -7.08 6.93 -2.72
C PRO A 17 -7.97 6.40 -3.87
N PRO A 18 -7.77 6.91 -5.10
CA PRO A 18 -8.51 6.42 -6.26
C PRO A 18 -7.96 5.06 -6.72
N ASN A 19 -8.72 4.32 -7.54
CA ASN A 19 -8.40 2.94 -7.93
C ASN A 19 -7.05 2.78 -8.64
N GLU A 20 -6.57 3.82 -9.33
CA GLU A 20 -5.26 3.83 -9.98
C GLU A 20 -4.13 3.60 -8.97
N PHE A 21 -4.27 4.11 -7.73
CA PHE A 21 -3.31 3.87 -6.66
C PHE A 21 -3.21 2.39 -6.32
N TYR A 22 -4.34 1.70 -6.17
CA TYR A 22 -4.40 0.28 -5.84
C TYR A 22 -3.82 -0.58 -6.96
N ASN A 23 -4.15 -0.28 -8.21
CA ASN A 23 -3.61 -0.98 -9.38
C ASN A 23 -2.08 -0.85 -9.46
N GLU A 24 -1.56 0.35 -9.16
CA GLU A 24 -0.12 0.60 -9.18
C GLU A 24 0.60 -0.13 -8.03
N VAL A 25 0.01 -0.14 -6.82
CA VAL A 25 0.52 -0.92 -5.69
C VAL A 25 0.59 -2.41 -6.05
N GLU A 26 -0.49 -2.97 -6.59
CA GLU A 26 -0.52 -4.37 -7.02
C GLU A 26 0.56 -4.65 -8.08
N ARG A 27 0.66 -3.79 -9.10
CA ARG A 27 1.68 -3.90 -10.16
C ARG A 27 3.09 -3.92 -9.58
N ILE A 28 3.40 -3.01 -8.66
CA ILE A 28 4.70 -2.94 -7.98
C ILE A 28 4.95 -4.21 -7.17
N CYS A 29 4.00 -4.64 -6.34
CA CYS A 29 4.14 -5.85 -5.52
C CYS A 29 4.38 -7.11 -6.36
N ARG A 30 3.72 -7.24 -7.52
CA ARG A 30 3.92 -8.35 -8.45
C ARG A 30 5.30 -8.38 -9.12
N THR A 31 6.05 -7.27 -9.11
CA THR A 31 7.43 -7.28 -9.62
C THR A 31 8.41 -8.04 -8.72
N PHE A 32 8.04 -8.30 -7.46
CA PHE A 32 8.92 -8.97 -6.52
C PHE A 32 8.88 -10.50 -6.73
N PRO A 33 10.05 -11.14 -6.96
CA PRO A 33 10.10 -12.59 -7.08
C PRO A 33 9.57 -13.25 -5.80
N GLY A 34 8.54 -14.07 -5.96
CA GLY A 34 7.94 -14.83 -4.87
C GLY A 34 6.59 -14.30 -4.37
N VAL A 35 6.14 -13.14 -4.83
CA VAL A 35 4.76 -12.67 -4.62
C VAL A 35 3.83 -13.41 -5.58
N LYS A 36 2.83 -14.11 -5.04
CA LYS A 36 1.78 -14.81 -5.81
C LYS A 36 0.52 -13.98 -5.97
N GLY A 37 0.21 -13.15 -4.98
CA GLY A 37 -1.02 -12.34 -4.98
C GLY A 37 -0.98 -11.22 -3.96
N VAL A 38 -1.82 -10.22 -4.19
CA VAL A 38 -2.08 -9.06 -3.33
C VAL A 38 -3.59 -8.95 -3.18
N HIS A 39 -4.09 -8.83 -1.96
CA HIS A 39 -5.53 -8.73 -1.66
C HIS A 39 -5.77 -7.95 -0.37
N ASP A 40 -7.04 -7.68 -0.06
CA ASP A 40 -7.51 -6.98 1.15
C ASP A 40 -6.83 -5.62 1.36
N MET A 41 -6.62 -4.86 0.28
CA MET A 41 -5.98 -3.55 0.34
C MET A 41 -6.95 -2.50 0.92
N VAL A 42 -6.54 -1.84 2.00
CA VAL A 42 -7.23 -0.71 2.60
C VAL A 42 -6.25 0.45 2.67
N ALA A 43 -6.60 1.57 2.05
CA ALA A 43 -5.74 2.74 2.04
C ALA A 43 -6.52 3.99 2.46
N THR A 44 -5.87 4.85 3.24
CA THR A 44 -6.42 6.13 3.67
C THR A 44 -5.36 7.22 3.61
N TYR A 45 -5.76 8.44 3.25
CA TYR A 45 -4.89 9.59 3.40
C TYR A 45 -4.70 9.93 4.88
N ILE A 46 -3.45 10.09 5.33
CA ILE A 46 -3.09 10.44 6.72
C ILE A 46 -2.31 11.75 6.84
N GLY A 47 -2.00 12.39 5.72
CA GLY A 47 -1.34 13.69 5.68
C GLY A 47 -1.09 14.13 4.24
N GLU A 48 -0.51 15.31 4.10
CA GLU A 48 -0.09 15.81 2.79
C GLU A 48 0.95 14.85 2.19
N ASN A 49 0.57 14.21 1.07
CA ASN A 49 1.35 13.19 0.37
C ASN A 49 1.66 11.93 1.20
N LYS A 50 0.86 11.62 2.23
CA LYS A 50 1.02 10.40 3.04
C LYS A 50 -0.23 9.55 2.98
N ILE A 51 -0.03 8.27 2.65
CA ILE A 51 -1.08 7.25 2.62
C ILE A 51 -0.69 6.16 3.61
N HIS A 52 -1.62 5.80 4.49
CA HIS A 52 -1.54 4.55 5.22
C HIS A 52 -2.16 3.48 4.32
N LEU A 53 -1.42 2.42 4.04
CA LEU A 53 -1.88 1.26 3.28
C LEU A 53 -1.70 0.01 4.14
N ASP A 54 -2.82 -0.65 4.43
CA ASP A 54 -2.86 -2.02 4.93
C ASP A 54 -3.17 -2.96 3.76
N MET A 55 -2.51 -4.11 3.71
CA MET A 55 -2.66 -5.06 2.62
C MET A 55 -2.15 -6.45 3.00
N HIS A 56 -2.76 -7.47 2.40
CA HIS A 56 -2.29 -8.84 2.48
C HIS A 56 -1.54 -9.24 1.21
N VAL A 57 -0.38 -9.88 1.39
CA VAL A 57 0.45 -10.37 0.29
C VAL A 57 0.64 -11.88 0.45
N THR A 58 0.19 -12.63 -0.55
CA THR A 58 0.47 -14.07 -0.63
C THR A 58 1.85 -14.28 -1.25
N VAL A 59 2.70 -15.02 -0.54
CA VAL A 59 4.08 -15.34 -0.96
C VAL A 59 4.28 -16.85 -1.12
N GLU A 60 5.26 -17.28 -1.92
CA GLU A 60 5.54 -18.71 -2.08
C GLU A 60 6.04 -19.36 -0.78
N LYS A 61 5.42 -20.49 -0.39
CA LYS A 61 5.77 -21.30 0.79
C LYS A 61 7.23 -21.76 0.85
N LYS A 62 7.91 -21.85 -0.30
CA LYS A 62 9.32 -22.28 -0.44
C LYS A 62 10.29 -21.31 0.27
N TRP A 63 9.83 -20.12 0.60
CA TRP A 63 10.62 -19.10 1.28
C TRP A 63 10.48 -19.27 2.79
N GLY A 64 11.58 -19.52 3.50
CA GLY A 64 11.59 -19.48 4.96
C GLY A 64 11.13 -18.10 5.48
N LEU A 65 10.49 -18.07 6.66
CA LEU A 65 9.88 -16.87 7.27
C LEU A 65 10.83 -15.66 7.29
N MET A 66 12.10 -15.85 7.63
CA MET A 66 13.11 -14.78 7.63
C MET A 66 13.35 -14.16 6.24
N ARG A 67 13.23 -14.95 5.17
CA ARG A 67 13.42 -14.49 3.80
C ARG A 67 12.20 -13.69 3.33
N GLN A 68 11.00 -14.08 3.76
CA GLN A 68 9.76 -13.33 3.54
C GLN A 68 9.79 -11.97 4.26
N MET A 69 10.15 -11.95 5.55
CA MET A 69 10.25 -10.70 6.33
C MET A 69 11.30 -9.73 5.78
N ARG A 70 12.43 -10.23 5.25
CA ARG A 70 13.47 -9.40 4.64
C ARG A 70 12.97 -8.63 3.41
N TYR A 71 12.07 -9.24 2.63
CA TYR A 71 11.47 -8.60 1.47
C TYR A 71 10.46 -7.52 1.85
N LEU A 72 9.56 -7.80 2.80
CA LEU A 72 8.63 -6.81 3.33
C LEU A 72 9.38 -5.58 3.90
N ARG A 73 10.50 -5.80 4.59
CA ARG A 73 11.34 -4.70 5.12
C ARG A 73 12.10 -3.91 4.05
N ARG A 74 12.40 -4.51 2.88
CA ARG A 74 13.07 -3.82 1.77
C ARG A 74 12.15 -2.84 1.06
N TRP A 75 10.85 -3.13 1.01
CA TRP A 75 9.84 -2.21 0.50
C TRP A 75 9.74 -0.93 1.35
N ARG A 76 9.83 -1.03 2.68
CA ARG A 76 9.79 0.12 3.62
C ARG A 76 10.92 1.16 3.45
N LYS A 77 11.97 0.89 2.66
CA LYS A 77 13.16 1.76 2.54
C LYS A 77 13.30 2.44 1.17
N ARG A 78 12.35 2.25 0.26
CA ARG A 78 12.26 3.01 -0.99
C ARG A 78 11.13 4.01 -0.88
#